data_AF-A0A1G6B8J3-F1
#
_entry.id   AF-A0A1G6B8J3-F1
#
_cell.length_a   1.000
_cell.length_b   1.000
_cell.length_c   1.000
_cell.angle_alpha   90.00
_cell.angle_beta   90.00
_cell.angle_gamma   90.00
#
_symmetry.space_group_name_H-M   'P 1'
#
loop_
_entity.id
_entity.type
_entity.pdbx_description
1 polymer ?
#
loop_
_entity_poly.entity_id
_entity_poly.type
_entity_poly.pdbx_seq_one_letter_code
_entity_poly.pdbx_strand_id
1 'polypeptide(L)' 'RSMSRVGKCIDNAPIESFFGHFKTECYDLKTYQTFEELVTDIDAYIYFYNNQRFQEKHNGLAPLEVRNKAVA' A
#
# COMPACT_ATOMS: atom_id res chain seq x y z
N ARG A 1 -19.98 0.46 -10.46
CA ARG A 1 -20.32 -0.68 -9.56
C ARG A 1 -19.44 -0.55 -8.33
N SER A 2 -19.98 -0.14 -7.18
CA SER A 2 -19.23 -0.22 -5.92
C SER A 2 -19.05 -1.70 -5.56
N MET A 3 -17.81 -2.12 -5.31
CA MET A 3 -17.46 -3.51 -4.99
C MET A 3 -17.57 -3.81 -3.50
N SER A 4 -18.06 -2.86 -2.71
CA SER A 4 -18.38 -2.98 -1.29
C SER A 4 -19.68 -3.79 -1.09
N ARG A 5 -19.68 -5.08 -1.43
CA ARG A 5 -20.78 -5.98 -1.07
C ARG A 5 -20.40 -6.73 0.20
N VAL A 6 -21.22 -6.63 1.25
CA VAL A 6 -21.06 -7.39 2.49
C VAL A 6 -20.85 -8.88 2.15
N GLY A 7 -19.76 -9.46 2.64
CA GLY A 7 -19.38 -10.86 2.39
C GLY A 7 -18.53 -11.12 1.14
N LYS A 8 -18.14 -10.09 0.36
CA LYS A 8 -17.22 -10.24 -0.78
C LYS A 8 -16.07 -9.22 -0.70
N CYS A 9 -15.25 -9.36 0.34
CA CYS A 9 -14.11 -8.48 0.67
C CYS A 9 -12.90 -8.60 -0.27
N ILE A 10 -12.96 -9.48 -1.27
CA ILE A 10 -11.83 -9.84 -2.13
C ILE A 10 -11.23 -8.60 -2.84
N ASP A 11 -12.08 -7.64 -3.17
CA ASP A 11 -11.66 -6.41 -3.85
C ASP A 11 -11.12 -5.34 -2.87
N ASN A 12 -11.55 -5.38 -1.61
CA ASN A 12 -11.14 -4.42 -0.58
C ASN A 12 -9.89 -4.89 0.17
N ALA A 13 -9.62 -6.19 0.20
CA ALA A 13 -8.48 -6.77 0.91
C ALA A 13 -7.12 -6.16 0.51
N PRO A 14 -6.83 -5.86 -0.78
CA PRO A 14 -5.56 -5.23 -1.15
C PRO A 14 -5.40 -3.83 -0.57
N ILE A 15 -6.46 -3.02 -0.63
CA ILE A 15 -6.42 -1.64 -0.14
C ILE A 15 -6.45 -1.57 1.39
N GLU A 16 -7.18 -2.49 2.05
CA GLU A 16 -7.14 -2.65 3.50
C GLU A 16 -5.74 -3.04 3.99
N SER A 17 -5.08 -3.97 3.30
CA SER A 17 -3.70 -4.34 3.60
C SER A 17 -2.75 -3.16 3.44
N PHE A 18 -2.86 -2.41 2.33
CA PHE A 18 -2.05 -1.21 2.11
C PHE A 18 -2.22 -0.20 3.25
N PHE A 19 -3.47 0.15 3.61
CA PHE A 19 -3.72 1.11 4.69
C PHE A 19 -3.31 0.58 6.06
N GLY A 20 -3.43 -0.73 6.32
CA GLY A 20 -2.92 -1.34 7.54
C GLY A 20 -1.41 -1.13 7.68
N HIS A 21 -0.65 -1.43 6.62
CA HIS A 21 0.79 -1.23 6.59
C HIS A 21 1.19 0.25 6.73
N PHE A 22 0.56 1.13 5.95
CA PHE A 22 0.82 2.57 6.00
C PHE A 22 0.63 3.13 7.41
N LYS A 23 -0.44 2.72 8.09
CA LYS A 23 -0.71 3.18 9.46
C LYS A 23 0.39 2.75 10.41
N THR A 24 0.67 1.46 10.46
CA THR A 24 1.63 0.91 11.43
C THR A 24 3.09 1.27 11.16
N GLU A 25 3.46 1.46 9.90
CA GLU A 25 4.86 1.65 9.48
C GLU A 25 5.23 3.11 9.24
N CYS A 26 4.26 4.03 9.16
CA CYS A 26 4.50 5.43 8.85
C CYS A 26 3.65 6.36 9.73
N TYR A 27 2.32 6.30 9.59
CA TYR A 27 1.42 7.27 10.22
C TYR A 27 1.45 7.24 11.75
N ASP A 28 1.38 6.05 12.36
CA ASP A 28 1.32 5.88 13.82
C ASP A 28 2.67 6.19 14.51
N LEU A 29 3.76 6.29 13.73
CA LEU A 29 5.11 6.55 14.22
C LEU A 29 5.46 8.04 14.29
N LYS A 30 4.60 8.92 13.76
CA LYS A 30 4.87 10.35 13.61
C LYS A 30 3.65 11.19 13.97
N THR A 31 3.89 12.36 14.54
CA THR A 31 2.86 13.41 14.66
C THR A 31 3.06 14.43 13.56
N TYR A 32 1.98 14.78 12.87
CA TYR A 32 1.98 15.73 11.76
C TYR A 32 1.50 17.09 12.24
N GLN A 33 2.25 18.14 11.92
CA GLN A 33 1.88 19.51 12.29
C GLN A 33 1.08 20.18 11.18
N THR A 34 1.28 19.76 9.94
CA THR A 34 0.57 20.26 8.77
C THR A 34 -0.02 19.13 7.93
N PHE A 35 -1.06 19.46 7.16
CA PHE A 35 -1.62 18.53 6.19
C PHE A 35 -0.62 18.20 5.07
N GLU A 36 0.19 19.17 4.66
CA GLU A 36 1.20 19.01 3.60
C GLU A 36 2.29 18.00 3.97
N GLU A 37 2.72 17.98 5.25
CA GLU A 37 3.65 16.94 5.74
C GLU A 37 3.04 15.54 5.66
N LEU A 38 1.75 15.40 5.98
CA LEU A 38 1.05 14.13 5.87
C LEU A 38 0.96 13.68 4.39
N VAL A 39 0.61 14.60 3.48
CA VAL A 39 0.54 14.29 2.04
C VAL A 39 1.90 13.85 1.52
N THR A 40 2.97 14.55 1.91
CA THR A 40 4.34 14.22 1.49
C THR A 40 4.74 12.80 1.92
N ASP A 41 4.44 12.43 3.17
CA ASP A 41 4.73 11.09 3.68
C ASP A 41 3.87 10.01 2.99
N ILE A 42 2.61 10.32 2.66
CA ILE A 42 1.74 9.43 1.89
C ILE A 42 2.34 9.16 0.50
N ASP A 43 2.75 10.20 -0.23
CA ASP A 43 3.36 10.07 -1.55
C ASP A 43 4.66 9.25 -1.50
N ALA A 44 5.52 9.54 -0.52
CA ALA A 44 6.75 8.80 -0.30
C ALA A 44 6.46 7.31 0.02
N TYR A 45 5.47 7.04 0.87
CA TYR A 45 5.11 5.68 1.23
C TYR A 45 4.49 4.91 0.06
N ILE A 46 3.66 5.55 -0.77
CA ILE A 46 3.12 4.94 -2.00
C ILE A 46 4.26 4.55 -2.95
N TYR A 47 5.25 5.42 -3.12
CA TYR A 47 6.42 5.13 -3.95
C TYR A 47 7.20 3.93 -3.40
N PHE A 48 7.52 3.94 -2.10
CA PHE A 48 8.19 2.83 -1.43
C PHE A 48 7.40 1.52 -1.58
N TYR A 49 6.10 1.54 -1.28
CA TYR A 49 5.23 0.38 -1.34
C TYR A 49 5.25 -0.27 -2.72
N ASN A 50 5.14 0.53 -3.79
CA ASN A 50 5.04 0.01 -5.15
C ASN A 50 6.38 -0.41 -5.76
N ASN A 51 7.47 0.28 -5.43
CA ASN A 51 8.75 0.13 -6.13
C ASN A 51 9.82 -0.61 -5.31
N GLN A 52 9.72 -0.62 -3.99
CA GLN A 52 10.83 -1.05 -3.12
C GLN A 52 10.41 -2.05 -2.04
N ARG A 53 9.12 -2.17 -1.73
CA ARG A 53 8.63 -3.05 -0.67
C ARG A 53 8.92 -4.51 -1.00
N PHE A 54 9.78 -5.11 -0.20
CA PHE A 54 10.01 -6.54 -0.22
C PHE A 54 8.76 -7.31 0.22
N GLN A 55 8.31 -8.25 -0.60
CA GLN A 55 7.21 -9.15 -0.24
C GLN A 55 7.66 -10.59 -0.37
N GLU A 56 7.77 -11.30 0.76
CA GLU A 56 8.20 -12.70 0.79
C GLU A 56 7.32 -13.60 -0.08
N LYS A 57 6.00 -13.38 -0.05
CA LYS A 57 5.00 -14.06 -0.92
C LYS A 57 5.23 -13.89 -2.42
N HIS A 58 6.09 -12.95 -2.81
CA HIS A 58 6.42 -12.63 -4.19
C HIS A 58 7.91 -12.82 -4.48
N ASN A 59 8.57 -13.74 -3.76
CA ASN A 59 10.01 -14.01 -3.89
C ASN A 59 10.87 -12.74 -3.71
N GLY A 60 10.40 -11.83 -2.86
CA GLY A 60 11.10 -10.58 -2.56
C GLY A 60 10.92 -9.46 -3.59
N LEU A 61 10.09 -9.66 -4.61
CA LEU A 61 9.84 -8.66 -5.64
C LEU A 61 8.91 -7.55 -5.13
N ALA A 62 9.15 -6.34 -5.62
CA ALA A 62 8.23 -5.22 -5.38
C ALA A 62 6.91 -5.44 -6.16
N PRO A 63 5.78 -4.86 -5.70
CA PRO A 63 4.49 -5.02 -6.38
C PRO A 63 4.52 -4.70 -7.87
N LEU A 64 5.25 -3.65 -8.27
CA LEU A 64 5.38 -3.29 -9.68
C LEU A 64 6.17 -4.34 -10.48
N GLU A 65 7.19 -4.96 -9.89
CA GLU A 65 7.94 -6.03 -10.54
C GLU A 65 7.09 -7.28 -10.74
N VAL A 66 6.26 -7.62 -9.75
CA VAL A 66 5.29 -8.73 -9.86
C VAL A 66 4.32 -8.45 -11.00
N ARG A 67 3.79 -7.23 -11.09
CA ARG A 67 2.90 -6.80 -12.17
C ARG A 67 3.58 -6.89 -13.53
N ASN A 68 4.81 -6.39 -13.65
CA ASN A 68 5.55 -6.39 -14.91
C ASN A 68 5.83 -7.83 -15.39
N LYS A 69 6.14 -8.76 -14.47
CA LYS A 69 6.31 -10.18 -14.79
C LYS A 69 5.01 -10.89 -15.20
N ALA A 70 3.86 -10.44 -14.70
CA ALA A 70 2.56 -11.03 -15.03
C ALA A 70 1.99 -10.55 -16.37
N VAL A 71 2.45 -9.39 -16.87
CA VAL A 71 2.01 -8.77 -18.13
C VAL A 71 2.96 -9.09 -19.29
N ALA A 72 4.18 -9.55 -18.99
CA ALA A 72 5.14 -10.08 -19.96
C ALA A 72 4.76 -11.50 -20.41
#